data_AF-A0A2J7V8I7-F1
#
_entry.id   AF-A0A2J7V8I7-F1
#
_cell.length_a   1.000
_cell.length_b   1.000
_cell.length_c   1.000
_cell.angle_alpha   90.00
_cell.angle_beta   90.00
_cell.angle_gamma   90.00
#
_symmetry.space_group_name_H-M   'P 1'
#
loop_
_entity.id
_entity.type
_entity.pdbx_description
1 polymer ?
#
loop_
_entity_poly.entity_id
_entity_poly.type
_entity_poly.pdbx_seq_one_letter_code
_entity_poly.pdbx_strand_id
1 'polypeptide(L)' 'MAYELLRKIAGAALPMTLSSQADIEDLRILRDAGYVKADLPSQGAPASAVVTALTPLGHTAMRYFGGG' A
#
# COMPACT_ATOMS: atom_id res chain seq x y z
N MET A 1 2.81 -9.71 2.95
CA MET A 1 2.44 -9.25 4.31
C MET A 1 2.27 -7.75 4.23
N ALA A 2 1.08 -7.25 4.52
CA ALA A 2 0.72 -5.84 4.32
C ALA A 2 1.70 -4.82 4.94
N TYR A 3 2.34 -5.15 6.07
CA TYR A 3 3.35 -4.26 6.67
C TYR A 3 4.61 -4.10 5.82
N GLU A 4 5.14 -5.17 5.21
CA GLU A 4 6.31 -5.10 4.32
C GLU A 4 6.02 -4.22 3.09
N LEU A 5 4.79 -4.31 2.57
CA LEU A 5 4.35 -3.43 1.49
C LEU A 5 4.25 -1.97 1.95
N LEU A 6 3.72 -1.72 3.15
CA LEU A 6 3.66 -0.37 3.72
C LEU A 6 5.06 0.24 3.88
N ARG A 7 6.03 -0.56 4.34
CA ARG A 7 7.44 -0.17 4.46
C ARG A 7 8.06 0.15 3.11
N LYS A 8 7.78 -0.67 2.09
CA LYS A 8 8.22 -0.43 0.71
C LYS A 8 7.66 0.88 0.16
N ILE A 9 6.36 1.14 0.36
CA ILE A 9 5.69 2.38 -0.06
C ILE A 9 6.30 3.61 0.64
N ALA A 10 6.62 3.51 1.93
CA ALA A 10 7.21 4.60 2.70
C ALA A 10 8.63 4.99 2.24
N GLY A 11 9.38 4.05 1.66
CA GLY A 11 10.72 4.28 1.12
C GLY A 11 10.76 4.55 -0.38
N ALA A 12 9.63 4.43 -1.10
CA ALA A 12 9.56 4.61 -2.54
C ALA A 12 9.23 6.05 -2.93
N ALA A 13 9.64 6.45 -4.14
CA ALA A 13 9.09 7.64 -4.78
C ALA A 13 7.65 7.35 -5.24
N LEU A 14 6.73 8.28 -4.95
CA LEU A 14 5.34 8.18 -5.36
C LEU A 14 5.07 9.11 -6.56
N PRO A 15 4.19 8.72 -7.51
CA PRO A 15 3.36 7.52 -7.49
C PRO A 15 4.13 6.21 -7.79
N MET A 16 3.70 5.12 -7.16
CA MET A 16 4.30 3.79 -7.31
C MET A 16 3.28 2.80 -7.89
N THR A 17 3.68 2.06 -8.93
CA THR A 17 2.84 1.07 -9.59
C THR A 17 3.15 -0.35 -9.08
N LEU A 18 2.12 -1.12 -8.79
CA LEU A 18 2.18 -2.51 -8.36
C LEU A 18 1.43 -3.39 -9.36
N SER A 19 2.10 -4.42 -9.87
CA SER A 19 1.53 -5.40 -10.82
C SER A 19 1.40 -6.81 -10.22
N SER A 20 1.98 -7.06 -9.04
CA SER A 20 1.86 -8.33 -8.34
C SER A 20 0.49 -8.46 -7.69
N GLN A 21 -0.21 -9.56 -7.94
CA GLN A 21 -1.53 -9.81 -7.34
C GLN A 21 -1.46 -9.81 -5.81
N ALA A 22 -0.41 -10.40 -5.22
CA ALA A 22 -0.21 -10.41 -3.77
C ALA A 22 -0.02 -8.99 -3.22
N ASP A 23 0.75 -8.15 -3.90
CA ASP A 23 0.94 -6.75 -3.50
C ASP A 23 -0.37 -5.96 -3.64
N ILE A 24 -1.18 -6.26 -4.66
CA ILE A 24 -2.48 -5.62 -4.87
C ILE A 24 -3.49 -6.01 -3.78
N GLU A 25 -3.47 -7.27 -3.33
CA GLU A 25 -4.30 -7.74 -2.21
C GLU A 25 -3.88 -7.09 -0.89
N ASP A 26 -2.58 -7.07 -0.59
CA ASP A 26 -2.04 -6.36 0.57
C ASP A 26 -2.38 -4.85 0.50
N LEU A 27 -2.29 -4.24 -0.69
CA LEU A 27 -2.62 -2.84 -0.92
C LEU A 27 -4.10 -2.53 -0.65
N ARG A 28 -5.03 -3.45 -0.98
CA ARG A 28 -6.46 -3.30 -0.63
C ARG A 28 -6.61 -3.17 0.87
N ILE A 29 -6.00 -4.06 1.65
CA ILE A 29 -6.05 -4.02 3.11
C ILE A 29 -5.51 -2.68 3.63
N LEU A 30 -4.36 -2.22 3.13
CA LEU A 30 -3.77 -0.94 3.54
C LEU A 30 -4.64 0.27 3.17
N ARG A 31 -5.29 0.25 1.99
CA ARG A 31 -6.20 1.31 1.55
C ARG A 31 -7.47 1.31 2.40
N ASP A 32 -8.09 0.16 2.61
CA ASP A 32 -9.30 0.01 3.41
C ASP A 32 -9.06 0.40 4.88
N ALA A 33 -7.86 0.16 5.41
CA ALA A 33 -7.42 0.65 6.71
C ALA A 33 -7.08 2.16 6.76
N GLY A 34 -7.07 2.85 5.60
CA GLY A 34 -6.78 4.27 5.51
C GLY A 34 -5.30 4.65 5.59
N TYR A 35 -4.38 3.67 5.47
CA TYR A 35 -2.94 3.91 5.53
C TYR A 35 -2.37 4.50 4.24
N VAL A 36 -3.00 4.23 3.10
CA VAL A 36 -2.52 4.68 1.78
C VAL A 36 -3.66 5.19 0.91
N LYS A 37 -3.34 6.07 -0.03
CA LYS A 37 -4.20 6.41 -1.16
C LYS A 37 -3.69 5.63 -2.38
N ALA A 38 -4.55 4.79 -2.94
CA ALA A 38 -4.22 4.01 -4.10
C ALA A 38 -5.44 3.79 -5.01
N ASP A 39 -5.18 3.83 -6.31
CA ASP A 39 -6.09 3.35 -7.34
C ASP A 39 -5.90 1.85 -7.51
N LEU A 40 -6.98 1.09 -7.37
CA LEU A 40 -6.96 -0.36 -7.39
C LEU A 40 -7.81 -0.86 -8.54
N PRO A 41 -7.36 -1.88 -9.28
CA PRO A 41 -8.13 -2.47 -10.36
C PRO A 41 -9.40 -3.16 -9.83
N SER A 42 -10.40 -3.31 -10.69
CA SER A 42 -11.58 -4.13 -10.40
C SER A 42 -11.18 -5.58 -10.09
N GLN A 43 -11.89 -6.23 -9.16
CA GLN A 43 -11.60 -7.63 -8.80
C GLN A 43 -11.76 -8.53 -10.04
N GLY A 44 -10.73 -9.34 -10.33
CA GLY A 44 -10.73 -10.28 -11.46
C GLY A 44 -10.10 -9.74 -12.75
N ALA A 45 -9.64 -8.48 -12.78
CA ALA A 45 -8.88 -7.94 -13.90
C ALA A 45 -7.37 -8.02 -13.64
N PRO A 46 -6.55 -8.49 -14.60
CA PRO A 46 -5.10 -8.34 -14.55
C PRO A 46 -4.75 -6.89 -14.83
N ALA A 47 -4.87 -6.04 -13.81
CA ALA A 47 -4.54 -4.63 -13.92
C ALA A 47 -3.62 -4.21 -12.76
N SER A 48 -2.81 -3.20 -13.03
CA SER A 48 -1.86 -2.68 -12.05
C SER A 48 -2.57 -1.73 -11.10
N ALA A 49 -2.16 -1.73 -9.84
CA ALA A 49 -2.57 -0.74 -8.86
C ALA A 49 -1.56 0.41 -8.78
N VAL A 50 -2.02 1.61 -8.47
CA VAL A 50 -1.17 2.80 -8.39
C VAL A 50 -1.33 3.43 -7.01
N VAL A 51 -0.25 3.46 -6.23
CA VAL A 51 -0.20 4.15 -4.95
C VAL A 51 0.22 5.59 -5.18
N THR A 52 -0.57 6.54 -4.74
CA THR A 52 -0.32 7.98 -4.97
C THR A 52 0.16 8.69 -3.72
N ALA A 53 -0.18 8.19 -2.52
CA ALA A 53 0.26 8.81 -1.27
C ALA A 53 0.26 7.80 -0.10
N LEU A 54 1.22 7.97 0.81
CA LEU A 54 1.15 7.44 2.17
C LEU A 54 0.39 8.46 3.03
N THR A 55 -0.60 8.03 3.81
CA THR A 55 -1.38 8.94 4.66
C THR A 55 -0.65 9.20 5.99
N PRO A 56 -1.02 10.26 6.75
CA PRO A 56 -0.51 10.46 8.11
C PRO A 56 -0.74 9.26 9.03
N LEU A 57 -1.85 8.54 8.85
CA LEU A 57 -2.14 7.31 9.57
C LEU A 57 -1.17 6.20 9.18
N GLY A 58 -0.86 6.04 7.89
CA GLY A 58 0.15 5.10 7.41
C GLY A 58 1.56 5.40 7.96
N HIS A 59 1.95 6.67 8.01
CA HIS A 59 3.21 7.08 8.66
C HIS A 59 3.23 6.76 10.15
N THR A 60 2.11 6.93 10.83
CA THR A 60 1.98 6.56 12.24
C THR A 60 2.08 5.05 12.41
N ALA A 61 1.35 4.26 11.61
CA ALA A 61 1.39 2.81 11.60
C ALA A 61 2.82 2.27 11.42
N MET A 62 3.61 2.87 10.52
CA MET A 62 5.03 2.53 10.33
C MET A 62 5.86 2.62 11.61
N ARG A 63 5.57 3.58 12.49
CA ARG A 63 6.27 3.76 13.77
C ARG A 63 5.84 2.74 14.82
N TYR A 64 4.57 2.33 14.80
CA TYR A 64 4.03 1.36 15.75
C TYR A 64 4.40 -0.09 15.40
N PHE A 65 4.40 -0.45 14.11
CA PHE A 65 4.72 -1.80 13.66
C PHE A 65 6.23 -2.04 13.49
N GLY A 66 7.05 -0.99 13.39
CA GLY A 66 8.51 -1.09 13.21
C GLY A 66 9.34 -0.94 14.49
N GLY A 67 8.71 -0.82 15.66
CA GLY A 67 9.36 -0.55 16.95
C GLY A 67 9.48 -1.76 17.89
N GLY A 68 9.45 -2.98 17.37
CA GLY A 68 9.64 -4.22 18.13
C GLY A 68 11.07 -4.76 18.09
#